data_AF-A0A1M5K2P4-F1
#
_entry.id   AF-A0A1M5K2P4-F1
#
_cell.length_a   1.000
_cell.length_b   1.000
_cell.length_c   1.000
_cell.angle_alpha   90.00
_cell.angle_beta   90.00
_cell.angle_gamma   90.00
#
_symmetry.space_group_name_H-M   'P 1'
#
loop_
_entity.id
_entity.type
_entity.pdbx_description
1 polymer ?
#
loop_
_entity_poly.entity_id
_entity_poly.type
_entity_poly.pdbx_seq_one_letter_code
_entity_poly.pdbx_strand_id
1 'polypeptide(L)'
;MINIVVLTPAFYAKHVLDSEILCKQQRPYLTLIIEAFGKKFAVPFRTNAHKPKKRKGVPQSVYFFGSSGRSELSNEQKVPALDFCKAVVIVDEDVGLPASIDKREFQELNSNYTRIVEMFKRYYEFYIASKDDANLKDLPEIKYSALQYFV
;
A
#
# COMPACT_ATOMS: atom_id res chain seq x y z
N MET A 1 -15.92 0.94 6.98
CA MET A 1 -15.76 -0.46 7.42
C MET A 1 -14.42 -0.94 6.93
N ILE A 2 -13.63 -1.65 7.73
CA ILE A 2 -12.34 -2.20 7.29
C ILE A 2 -12.61 -3.37 6.36
N ASN A 3 -12.11 -3.29 5.14
CA ASN A 3 -12.24 -4.35 4.15
C ASN A 3 -10.84 -4.81 3.74
N ILE A 4 -10.50 -6.06 4.05
CA ILE A 4 -9.22 -6.68 3.72
C ILE A 4 -9.51 -7.83 2.76
N VAL A 5 -8.87 -7.80 1.60
CA VAL A 5 -9.13 -8.74 0.51
C VAL A 5 -7.84 -9.15 -0.18
N VAL A 6 -7.90 -10.22 -0.95
CA VAL A 6 -6.97 -10.45 -2.06
C VAL A 6 -7.62 -9.99 -3.36
N LEU A 7 -6.85 -9.47 -4.31
CA LEU A 7 -7.36 -9.13 -5.65
C LEU A 7 -7.52 -10.39 -6.51
N THR A 8 -8.37 -10.31 -7.53
CA THR A 8 -8.62 -11.45 -8.42
C THR A 8 -7.37 -11.82 -9.24
N PRO A 9 -7.22 -13.09 -9.66
CA PRO A 9 -6.16 -13.47 -10.60
C PRO A 9 -6.22 -12.69 -11.92
N ALA A 10 -7.42 -12.31 -12.36
CA ALA A 10 -7.63 -11.53 -13.59
C ALA A 10 -6.99 -10.13 -13.50
N PHE A 11 -7.08 -9.46 -12.34
CA PHE A 11 -6.38 -8.20 -12.09
C PHE A 11 -4.87 -8.37 -12.33
N TYR A 12 -4.26 -9.39 -11.71
CA TYR A 12 -2.82 -9.61 -11.86
C TYR A 12 -2.40 -10.04 -13.27
N ALA A 13 -3.25 -10.79 -13.99
CA ALA A 13 -3.00 -11.15 -15.38
C ALA A 13 -2.99 -9.92 -16.30
N LYS A 14 -3.89 -8.95 -16.06
CA LYS A 14 -3.93 -7.67 -16.79
C LYS A 14 -2.67 -6.83 -16.54
N HIS A 15 -2.12 -6.89 -15.33
CA HIS A 15 -1.00 -6.08 -14.87
C HIS A 15 0.34 -6.85 -14.84
N VAL A 16 0.50 -7.88 -15.70
CA VAL A 16 1.68 -8.76 -15.70
C VAL A 16 2.99 -8.05 -16.08
N LEU A 17 2.91 -6.97 -16.87
CA LEU A 17 4.07 -6.19 -17.32
C LEU A 17 4.39 -5.00 -16.39
N ASP A 18 3.53 -4.72 -15.42
CA ASP A 18 3.62 -3.55 -14.56
C ASP A 18 4.52 -3.84 -13.36
N SER A 19 5.82 -3.56 -13.50
CA SER A 19 6.87 -3.98 -12.56
C SER A 19 6.69 -3.48 -11.13
N GLU A 20 5.95 -2.38 -10.95
CA GLU A 20 5.74 -1.80 -9.62
C GLU A 20 4.53 -2.39 -8.89
N ILE A 21 3.68 -3.17 -9.56
CA ILE A 21 2.54 -3.86 -8.94
C ILE A 21 3.05 -5.15 -8.27
N LEU A 22 2.79 -5.29 -6.97
CA LEU A 22 3.23 -6.46 -6.23
C LEU A 22 2.41 -7.70 -6.64
N CYS A 23 3.03 -8.57 -7.43
CA CYS A 23 2.48 -9.85 -7.85
C CYS A 23 3.41 -11.00 -7.42
N LYS A 24 2.86 -12.01 -6.74
CA LYS A 24 3.55 -13.28 -6.45
C LYS A 24 2.67 -14.40 -6.96
N GLN A 25 3.17 -15.16 -7.93
CA GLN A 25 2.41 -16.19 -8.66
C GLN A 25 1.63 -17.18 -7.77
N GLN A 26 2.16 -17.51 -6.59
CA GLN A 26 1.53 -18.47 -5.66
C GLN A 26 0.99 -17.83 -4.37
N ARG A 27 1.10 -16.51 -4.22
CA ARG A 27 0.73 -15.82 -2.97
C ARG A 27 0.24 -14.41 -3.27
N PRO A 28 -1.05 -14.22 -3.64
CA PRO A 28 -1.59 -12.90 -3.80
C PRO A 28 -1.41 -12.08 -2.52
N TYR A 29 -1.18 -10.79 -2.69
CA TYR A 29 -0.99 -9.90 -1.56
C TYR A 29 -2.32 -9.62 -0.89
N LEU A 30 -2.34 -9.72 0.45
CA LEU A 30 -3.42 -9.15 1.25
C LEU A 30 -3.41 -7.65 1.01
N THR A 31 -4.59 -7.06 0.83
CA THR A 31 -4.74 -5.62 0.59
C THR A 31 -5.81 -5.04 1.51
N LEU A 32 -5.58 -3.82 1.97
CA LEU A 32 -6.59 -3.00 2.60
C LEU A 32 -7.28 -2.17 1.53
N ILE A 33 -8.61 -2.22 1.46
CA ILE A 33 -9.38 -1.35 0.60
C ILE A 33 -9.56 0.02 1.26
N ILE A 34 -9.16 1.06 0.54
CA ILE A 34 -9.36 2.47 0.92
C ILE A 34 -10.13 3.16 -0.19
N GLU A 35 -11.24 3.81 0.16
CA GLU A 35 -11.98 4.67 -0.75
C GLU A 35 -11.64 6.13 -0.47
N ALA A 36 -11.13 6.84 -1.49
CA ALA A 36 -10.75 8.23 -1.41
C ALA A 36 -10.79 8.87 -2.80
N PHE A 37 -11.00 10.18 -2.89
CA PHE A 37 -10.96 10.92 -4.17
C PHE A 37 -11.84 10.31 -5.29
N GLY A 38 -13.00 9.74 -4.91
CA GLY A 38 -13.92 9.07 -5.84
C GLY A 38 -13.38 7.77 -6.46
N LYS A 39 -12.31 7.19 -5.90
CA LYS A 39 -11.67 5.96 -6.37
C LYS A 39 -11.56 4.94 -5.24
N LYS A 40 -11.47 3.67 -5.62
CA LYS A 40 -11.16 2.56 -4.72
C LYS A 40 -9.71 2.14 -4.92
N PHE A 41 -8.98 2.04 -3.82
CA PHE A 41 -7.58 1.66 -3.81
C PHE A 41 -7.37 0.38 -3.04
N ALA A 42 -6.54 -0.51 -3.56
CA ALA A 42 -6.05 -1.66 -2.83
C ALA A 42 -4.60 -1.40 -2.39
N VAL A 43 -4.40 -1.28 -1.07
CA VAL A 43 -3.09 -1.01 -0.47
C VAL A 43 -2.51 -2.32 0.09
N PRO A 44 -1.39 -2.83 -0.44
CA PRO A 44 -0.89 -4.13 -0.04
C PRO A 44 -0.26 -4.11 1.36
N PHE A 45 -0.52 -5.16 2.11
CA PHE A 45 0.22 -5.51 3.31
C PHE A 45 1.57 -6.13 2.91
N ARG A 46 2.63 -5.72 3.59
CA ARG A 46 3.98 -6.28 3.46
C ARG A 46 4.42 -6.84 4.79
N THR A 47 4.93 -8.07 4.79
CA THR A 47 5.59 -8.66 5.96
C THR A 47 7.00 -8.09 6.18
N ASN A 48 7.56 -7.44 5.16
CA ASN A 48 8.89 -6.87 5.16
C ASN A 48 8.89 -5.58 4.32
N ALA A 49 8.71 -4.45 5.00
CA ALA A 49 8.83 -3.12 4.42
C ALA A 49 10.06 -2.40 4.99
N HIS A 50 10.75 -1.68 4.12
CA HIS A 50 11.87 -0.82 4.51
C HIS A 50 11.34 0.53 4.98
N LYS A 51 11.97 1.09 6.02
CA LYS A 51 11.71 2.47 6.43
C LYS A 51 12.20 3.43 5.35
N PRO A 52 11.32 4.22 4.72
CA PRO A 52 11.76 5.19 3.72
C PRO A 52 12.63 6.27 4.39
N LYS A 53 13.57 6.83 3.62
CA LYS A 53 14.40 7.94 4.09
C LYS A 53 13.50 9.15 4.35
N LYS A 54 13.57 9.73 5.55
CA LYS A 54 12.86 10.98 5.86
C LYS A 54 13.44 12.10 5.00
N ARG A 55 12.59 12.74 4.19
CA ARG A 55 12.93 13.94 3.41
C ARG A 55 11.94 15.04 3.76
N LYS A 56 12.44 16.28 3.87
CA LYS A 56 11.58 17.44 4.18
C LYS A 56 10.55 17.60 3.05
N GLY A 57 9.28 17.73 3.42
CA GLY A 57 8.17 17.89 2.46
C GLY A 57 7.67 16.61 1.79
N VAL A 58 8.32 15.46 2.02
CA VAL A 58 7.85 14.16 1.49
C VAL A 58 7.04 13.45 2.58
N PRO A 59 5.75 13.15 2.35
CA PRO A 59 4.94 12.41 3.31
C PRO A 59 5.44 10.97 3.46
N GLN A 60 5.10 10.37 4.60
CA GLN A 60 5.40 8.97 4.84
C GLN A 60 4.56 8.08 3.92
N SER A 61 5.21 7.26 3.10
CA SER A 61 4.58 6.35 2.13
C SER A 61 4.28 4.95 2.68
N VAL A 62 4.48 4.72 3.99
CA VAL A 62 4.32 3.41 4.61
C VAL A 62 3.75 3.56 6.02
N TYR A 63 2.68 2.84 6.36
CA TYR A 63 2.23 2.69 7.74
C TYR A 63 2.84 1.41 8.33
N PHE A 64 3.64 1.54 9.40
CA PHE A 64 4.24 0.39 10.07
C PHE A 64 3.37 -0.07 11.24
N PHE A 65 3.12 -1.37 11.33
CA PHE A 65 2.49 -2.01 12.48
C PHE A 65 3.51 -2.11 13.62
N GLY A 66 3.82 -0.98 14.25
CA GLY A 66 4.91 -0.88 15.22
C GLY A 66 4.58 -1.47 16.59
N SER A 67 3.29 -1.56 16.94
CA SER A 67 2.81 -2.03 18.25
C SER A 67 2.36 -3.49 18.21
N SER A 68 1.93 -3.95 17.04
CA SER A 68 1.36 -5.27 16.79
C SER A 68 2.17 -6.13 15.83
N GLY A 69 3.10 -5.52 15.08
CA GLY A 69 3.94 -6.22 14.13
C GLY A 69 4.86 -7.21 14.85
N ARG A 70 5.06 -8.37 14.22
CA ARG A 70 5.88 -9.44 14.77
C ARG A 70 7.37 -9.05 14.67
N SER A 71 7.87 -8.35 15.67
CA SER A 71 9.30 -7.98 15.80
C SER A 71 10.21 -9.21 15.73
N GLU A 72 9.71 -10.36 16.16
CA GLU A 72 10.34 -11.68 16.10
C GLU A 72 10.35 -12.36 14.72
N LEU A 73 9.56 -11.90 13.74
CA LEU A 73 9.74 -12.25 12.32
C LEU A 73 10.82 -11.39 11.64
N SER A 74 11.39 -10.43 12.37
CA SER A 74 12.32 -9.45 11.85
C SER A 74 13.75 -9.80 12.26
N ASN A 75 14.39 -10.70 11.51
CA ASN A 75 15.83 -10.92 11.72
C ASN A 75 16.69 -9.68 11.39
N GLU A 76 16.11 -8.57 10.92
CA GLU A 76 16.82 -7.35 10.50
C GLU A 76 15.96 -6.06 10.58
N GLN A 77 15.21 -5.81 11.66
CA GLN A 77 14.38 -4.56 11.81
C GLN A 77 13.25 -4.39 10.77
N LYS A 78 12.81 -5.49 10.17
CA LYS A 78 11.76 -5.59 9.13
C LYS A 78 10.36 -5.67 9.78
N VAL A 79 9.59 -4.58 9.72
CA VAL A 79 8.28 -4.48 10.40
C VAL A 79 7.15 -4.67 9.38
N PRO A 80 6.08 -5.43 9.71
CA PRO A 80 4.88 -5.47 8.89
C PRO A 80 4.34 -4.07 8.61
N ALA A 81 3.82 -3.85 7.41
CA ALA A 81 3.38 -2.53 7.01
C ALA A 81 2.30 -2.53 5.91
N LEU A 82 1.60 -1.41 5.78
CA LEU A 82 0.87 -1.04 4.57
C LEU A 82 1.78 -0.15 3.70
N ASP A 83 1.97 -0.53 2.44
CA ASP A 83 2.88 0.16 1.51
C ASP A 83 2.08 1.00 0.51
N PHE A 84 2.02 2.31 0.74
CA PHE A 84 1.23 3.23 -0.09
C PHE A 84 1.84 3.42 -1.48
N CYS A 85 3.17 3.28 -1.63
CA CYS A 85 3.80 3.29 -2.94
C CYS A 85 3.33 2.13 -3.82
N LYS A 86 2.79 1.07 -3.23
CA LYS A 86 2.34 -0.11 -3.95
C LYS A 86 0.82 -0.19 -4.06
N ALA A 87 0.13 0.91 -3.74
CA ALA A 87 -1.30 1.02 -3.92
C ALA A 87 -1.68 1.01 -5.41
N VAL A 88 -2.76 0.32 -5.73
CA VAL A 88 -3.34 0.25 -7.08
C VAL A 88 -4.77 0.77 -7.06
N VAL A 89 -5.24 1.32 -8.20
CA VAL A 89 -6.65 1.68 -8.38
C VAL A 89 -7.40 0.45 -8.86
N ILE A 90 -8.53 0.14 -8.24
CA ILE A 90 -9.34 -1.04 -8.54
C ILE A 90 -10.81 -0.68 -8.79
N VAL A 91 -11.52 -1.57 -9.48
CA VAL A 91 -12.98 -1.60 -9.56
C VAL A 91 -13.55 -2.76 -8.74
N ASP A 92 -14.87 -2.88 -8.67
CA ASP A 92 -15.52 -3.91 -7.84
C ASP A 92 -15.22 -5.32 -8.35
N GLU A 93 -15.05 -5.50 -9.66
CA GLU A 93 -14.71 -6.78 -10.29
C GLU A 93 -13.29 -7.26 -9.97
N ASP A 94 -12.40 -6.36 -9.55
CA ASP A 94 -11.04 -6.70 -9.13
C ASP A 94 -10.99 -7.24 -7.70
N VAL A 95 -12.06 -7.03 -6.91
CA VAL A 95 -12.14 -7.49 -5.52
C VAL A 95 -12.35 -9.01 -5.50
N GLY A 96 -11.35 -9.73 -4.98
CA GLY A 96 -11.40 -11.16 -4.81
C GLY A 96 -11.91 -11.57 -3.43
N LEU A 97 -11.29 -12.63 -2.88
CA LEU A 97 -11.74 -13.24 -1.63
C LEU A 97 -11.46 -12.32 -0.42
N PRO A 98 -12.37 -12.26 0.57
CA PRO A 98 -12.09 -11.69 1.87
C PRO A 98 -10.86 -12.33 2.51
N ALA A 99 -10.10 -11.55 3.25
CA ALA A 99 -8.90 -12.02 3.90
C ALA A 99 -8.76 -11.47 5.32
N SER A 100 -7.90 -12.11 6.10
CA SER A 100 -7.67 -11.78 7.51
C SER A 100 -6.19 -11.56 7.79
N ILE A 101 -5.91 -10.66 8.72
CA ILE A 101 -4.58 -10.44 9.30
C ILE A 101 -4.56 -10.94 10.76
N ASP A 102 -3.39 -10.87 11.40
CA ASP A 102 -3.26 -11.22 12.81
C ASP A 102 -4.22 -10.40 13.68
N LYS A 103 -4.77 -10.99 14.75
CA LYS A 103 -5.70 -10.29 15.65
C LYS A 103 -5.09 -9.00 16.22
N ARG A 104 -3.80 -8.99 16.56
CA ARG A 104 -3.14 -7.79 17.09
C ARG A 104 -2.99 -6.73 16.00
N GLU A 105 -2.60 -7.14 14.80
CA GLU A 105 -2.48 -6.24 13.63
C GLU A 105 -3.85 -5.64 13.27
N PHE A 106 -4.92 -6.43 13.35
CA PHE A 106 -6.28 -5.95 13.13
C PHE A 106 -6.73 -4.94 14.20
N GLN A 107 -6.41 -5.18 15.47
CA GLN A 107 -6.72 -4.23 16.56
C GLN A 107 -5.98 -2.90 16.38
N GLU A 108 -4.71 -2.94 16.00
CA GLU A 108 -3.93 -1.73 15.71
C GLU A 108 -4.48 -1.00 14.48
N LEU A 109 -4.74 -1.74 13.39
CA LEU A 109 -5.37 -1.22 12.17
C LEU A 109 -6.68 -0.52 12.49
N ASN A 110 -7.56 -1.16 13.27
CA ASN A 110 -8.86 -0.62 13.64
C ASN A 110 -8.73 0.66 14.47
N SER A 111 -7.82 0.67 15.44
CA SER A 111 -7.58 1.83 16.30
C SER A 111 -6.97 3.02 15.54
N ASN A 112 -6.24 2.75 14.44
CA ASN A 112 -5.54 3.76 13.65
C ASN A 112 -6.14 3.98 12.25
N TYR A 113 -7.32 3.41 11.95
CA TYR A 113 -7.84 3.36 10.58
C TYR A 113 -7.97 4.75 9.96
N THR A 114 -8.57 5.71 10.67
CA THR A 114 -8.71 7.10 10.21
C THR A 114 -7.35 7.72 9.88
N ARG A 115 -6.36 7.53 10.76
CA ARG A 115 -4.99 8.02 10.56
C ARG A 115 -4.33 7.37 9.34
N ILE A 116 -4.52 6.06 9.15
CA ILE A 116 -3.98 5.34 7.99
C ILE A 116 -4.56 5.91 6.69
N VAL A 117 -5.88 6.14 6.66
CA VAL A 117 -6.55 6.75 5.51
C VAL A 117 -6.03 8.18 5.26
N GLU A 118 -5.84 8.99 6.30
CA GLU A 118 -5.27 10.34 6.16
C GLU A 118 -3.82 10.32 5.65
N MET A 119 -3.00 9.39 6.15
CA MET A 119 -1.63 9.20 5.67
C MET A 119 -1.61 8.80 4.19
N PHE A 120 -2.47 7.86 3.79
CA PHE A 120 -2.62 7.47 2.38
C PHE A 120 -3.08 8.64 1.50
N LYS A 121 -4.06 9.42 1.94
CA LYS A 121 -4.54 10.62 1.21
C LYS A 121 -3.41 11.62 0.97
N ARG A 122 -2.63 11.94 2.01
CA ARG A 122 -1.47 12.85 1.88
C ARG A 122 -0.42 12.30 0.92
N TYR A 123 -0.14 10.99 0.97
CA TYR A 123 0.76 10.36 0.02
C TYR A 123 0.23 10.47 -1.43
N TYR A 124 -1.06 10.20 -1.65
CA TYR A 124 -1.68 10.29 -2.98
C TYR A 124 -1.64 11.72 -3.53
N GLU A 125 -2.00 12.72 -2.73
CA GLU A 125 -1.94 14.14 -3.12
C GLU A 125 -0.51 14.56 -3.49
N PHE A 126 0.47 14.15 -2.66
CA PHE A 126 1.88 14.37 -2.97
C PHE A 126 2.30 13.68 -4.27
N TYR A 127 1.86 12.44 -4.50
CA TYR A 127 2.16 11.70 -5.73
C TYR A 127 1.64 12.44 -6.96
N ILE A 128 0.37 12.84 -6.95
CA ILE A 128 -0.26 13.57 -8.07
C ILE A 128 0.47 14.89 -8.34
N ALA A 129 0.82 15.65 -7.30
CA ALA A 129 1.54 16.90 -7.46
C ALA A 129 3.00 16.73 -7.94
N SER A 130 3.59 15.55 -7.74
CA SER A 130 5.03 15.32 -7.95
C SER A 130 5.36 14.48 -9.18
N LYS A 131 4.41 13.72 -9.75
CA LYS A 131 4.68 12.74 -10.81
C LYS A 131 5.27 13.35 -12.09
N ASP A 132 4.94 14.61 -12.36
CA ASP A 132 5.41 15.36 -13.53
C ASP A 132 6.44 16.45 -13.18
N ASP A 133 6.75 16.65 -11.90
CA ASP A 133 7.72 17.65 -11.45
C ASP A 133 9.16 17.17 -11.72
N ALA A 134 9.96 17.98 -12.40
CA ALA A 134 11.31 17.61 -12.83
C ALA A 134 12.27 17.28 -11.68
N ASN A 135 12.04 17.81 -10.48
CA ASN A 135 12.87 17.59 -9.30
C ASN A 135 12.34 16.45 -8.41
N LEU A 136 11.05 16.15 -8.49
CA LEU A 136 10.39 15.20 -7.60
C LEU A 136 10.06 13.85 -8.26
N LYS A 137 9.87 13.81 -9.58
CA LYS A 137 9.47 12.58 -10.29
C LYS A 137 10.43 11.41 -10.12
N ASP A 138 11.72 11.70 -9.94
CA ASP A 138 12.77 10.70 -9.75
C ASP A 138 12.93 10.23 -8.29
N LEU A 139 12.16 10.80 -7.36
CA LEU A 139 12.11 10.29 -5.98
C LEU A 139 11.59 8.85 -5.98
N PRO A 140 12.17 7.94 -5.18
CA PRO A 140 11.73 6.55 -5.12
C PRO A 140 10.24 6.37 -4.83
N GLU A 141 9.67 7.26 -4.02
CA GLU A 141 8.25 7.27 -3.65
C GLU A 141 7.31 7.58 -4.84
N ILE A 142 7.86 8.16 -5.91
CA ILE A 142 7.16 8.54 -7.13
C ILE A 142 7.51 7.56 -8.26
N LYS A 143 8.79 7.47 -8.60
CA LYS A 143 9.32 6.63 -9.68
C LYS A 143 8.92 5.16 -9.58
N TYR A 144 8.90 4.62 -8.35
CA TYR A 144 8.57 3.21 -8.09
C TYR A 144 7.16 3.04 -7.54
N SER A 145 6.30 4.06 -7.69
CA SER A 145 4.90 3.95 -7.29
C SER A 145 4.12 3.14 -8.30
N ALA A 146 3.29 2.19 -7.85
CA ALA A 146 2.35 1.49 -8.72
C ALA A 146 1.25 2.43 -9.28
N LEU A 147 1.04 3.59 -8.66
CA LEU A 147 0.07 4.58 -9.13
C LEU A 147 0.38 5.10 -10.54
N GLN A 148 1.64 4.99 -11.01
CA GLN A 148 2.03 5.43 -12.36
C GLN A 148 1.28 4.74 -13.50
N TYR A 149 0.68 3.57 -13.23
CA TYR A 149 -0.11 2.84 -14.23
C TYR A 149 -1.59 3.27 -14.27
N PHE A 150 -2.00 4.18 -13.38
CA PHE A 150 -3.42 4.51 -13.18
C PHE A 150 -3.73 6.02 -13.25
N VAL A 151 -2.75 6.91 -13.02
CA VAL A 151 -2.96 8.36 -12.85
C VAL A 151 -1.92 9.26 -13.50
#